data_AF-A0A7G7G5S8-F1
#
_entry.id   AF-A0A7G7G5S8-F1
#
_cell.length_a   1.000
_cell.length_b   1.000
_cell.length_c   1.000
_cell.angle_alpha   90.00
_cell.angle_beta   90.00
_cell.angle_gamma   90.00
#
_symmetry.space_group_name_H-M   'P 1'
#
loop_
_entity.id
_entity.type
_entity.pdbx_description
1 polymer ?
#
loop_
_entity_poly.entity_id
_entity_poly.type
_entity_poly.pdbx_seq_one_letter_code
_entity_poly.pdbx_strand_id
1 'polypeptide(L)'
;MYDINNQIVGYPIQEIRKIFKVGQKRFVSKSTVRSILKIQNTEATNILKRLVQEGYLEKVEELNVWRNSIRGEVLASTTLSRPISRGKVNKIIEALLERVIKVNSDPYYLYKVLDVHVFGNYLNNSLATLHSIKLIVNLEAKEKNRDRYIELLHERSRNVKRNFSNYSQYLGYPRVEVFEYLKSRVHHLEIHDIQHSRVKEKLRGSKLIYQSQP
;
A
#
# COMPACT_ATOMS: atom_id res chain seq x y z
N MET A 1 -5.03 -1.28 2.83
CA MET A 1 -5.39 -1.97 1.57
C MET A 1 -4.40 -3.11 1.41
N TYR A 2 -4.87 -4.35 1.32
CA TYR A 2 -3.96 -5.48 1.10
C TYR A 2 -3.48 -5.45 -0.35
N ASP A 3 -2.15 -5.54 -0.54
CA ASP A 3 -1.58 -5.75 -1.86
C ASP A 3 -2.00 -7.12 -2.37
N ILE A 4 -2.60 -7.14 -3.55
CA ILE A 4 -3.10 -8.36 -4.17
C ILE A 4 -1.99 -9.34 -4.55
N ASN A 5 -0.77 -8.81 -4.71
CA ASN A 5 0.43 -9.58 -4.96
C ASN A 5 1.02 -10.17 -3.68
N ASN A 6 0.52 -9.79 -2.49
CA ASN A 6 0.91 -10.47 -1.27
C ASN A 6 0.42 -11.90 -1.29
N GLN A 7 1.29 -12.79 -0.83
CA GLN A 7 0.98 -14.19 -0.65
C GLN A 7 0.66 -14.46 0.81
N ILE A 8 -0.29 -15.36 1.05
CA ILE A 8 -0.55 -15.97 2.35
C ILE A 8 -0.36 -17.47 2.16
N VAL A 9 0.43 -18.07 3.03
CA VAL A 9 0.80 -19.49 2.98
C VAL A 9 1.31 -19.97 1.60
N GLY A 10 1.94 -19.08 0.82
CA GLY A 10 2.47 -19.36 -0.52
C GLY A 10 1.49 -19.16 -1.67
N TYR A 11 0.25 -18.72 -1.39
CA TYR A 11 -0.79 -18.51 -2.39
C TYR A 11 -1.17 -17.03 -2.51
N PRO A 12 -1.53 -16.54 -3.71
CA PRO A 12 -2.04 -15.19 -3.88
C PRO A 12 -3.22 -14.91 -2.94
N ILE A 13 -3.24 -13.73 -2.33
CA ILE A 13 -4.27 -13.36 -1.35
C ILE A 13 -5.70 -13.48 -1.92
N GLN A 14 -5.89 -13.30 -3.23
CA GLN A 14 -7.18 -13.50 -3.89
C GLN A 14 -7.70 -14.93 -3.76
N GLU A 15 -6.82 -15.91 -3.97
CA GLU A 15 -7.17 -17.33 -3.91
C GLU A 15 -7.47 -17.74 -2.47
N ILE A 16 -6.63 -17.31 -1.52
CA ILE A 16 -6.85 -17.56 -0.09
C ILE A 16 -8.14 -16.89 0.40
N ARG A 17 -8.43 -15.66 -0.05
CA ARG A 17 -9.66 -14.94 0.30
C ARG A 17 -10.92 -15.67 -0.17
N LYS A 18 -10.88 -16.43 -1.26
CA LYS A 18 -12.03 -17.27 -1.68
C LYS A 18 -12.37 -18.30 -0.61
N ILE A 19 -11.38 -18.87 0.09
CA ILE A 19 -11.61 -19.81 1.20
C ILE A 19 -12.37 -19.11 2.32
N PHE A 20 -11.93 -17.92 2.75
CA PHE A 20 -12.60 -17.20 3.84
C PHE A 20 -13.98 -16.68 3.45
N LYS A 21 -14.22 -16.34 2.18
CA LYS A 21 -15.57 -16.04 1.68
C LYS A 21 -16.53 -17.20 1.80
N VAL A 22 -16.05 -18.44 1.65
CA VAL A 22 -16.85 -19.63 1.97
C VAL A 22 -17.07 -19.72 3.49
N GLY A 23 -16.00 -19.47 4.26
CA GLY A 23 -16.00 -19.40 5.72
C GLY A 23 -17.02 -18.45 6.34
N GLN A 24 -17.38 -17.36 5.64
CA GLN A 24 -18.42 -16.41 6.07
C GLN A 24 -19.83 -17.02 6.10
N LYS A 25 -20.06 -18.07 5.30
CA LYS A 25 -21.39 -18.67 5.10
C LYS A 25 -21.52 -20.04 5.75
N ARG A 26 -20.40 -20.75 5.93
CA ARG A 26 -20.34 -22.12 6.44
C ARG A 26 -18.93 -22.47 6.90
N PHE A 27 -18.79 -23.60 7.59
CA PHE A 27 -17.47 -24.12 7.92
C PHE A 27 -16.62 -24.41 6.67
N VAL A 28 -15.33 -24.09 6.77
CA VAL A 28 -14.30 -24.43 5.81
C VAL A 28 -13.88 -25.88 6.05
N SER A 29 -13.81 -26.67 4.98
CA SER A 29 -13.34 -28.05 5.01
C SER A 29 -12.07 -28.23 4.18
N LYS A 30 -11.39 -29.36 4.38
CA LYS A 30 -10.31 -29.79 3.48
C LYS A 30 -10.74 -29.87 2.01
N SER A 31 -11.96 -30.34 1.74
CA SER A 31 -12.50 -30.37 0.37
C SER A 31 -12.70 -28.96 -0.22
N THR A 32 -13.08 -27.98 0.62
CA THR A 32 -13.20 -26.57 0.21
C THR A 32 -11.85 -26.01 -0.26
N VAL A 33 -10.79 -26.21 0.53
CA VAL A 33 -9.43 -25.73 0.18
C VAL A 33 -8.93 -26.39 -1.10
N ARG A 34 -9.11 -27.70 -1.26
CA ARG A 34 -8.74 -28.42 -2.48
C ARG A 34 -9.44 -27.91 -3.72
N SER A 35 -10.75 -27.69 -3.63
CA SER A 35 -11.55 -27.22 -4.75
C SER A 35 -11.12 -25.83 -5.21
N ILE A 36 -10.89 -24.92 -4.26
CA ILE A 36 -10.51 -23.53 -4.56
C ILE A 36 -9.09 -23.45 -5.12
N LEU A 37 -8.13 -24.11 -4.46
CA LEU A 37 -6.70 -24.01 -4.83
C LEU A 37 -6.27 -25.03 -5.88
N LYS A 38 -7.13 -26.00 -6.22
CA LYS A 38 -6.88 -27.10 -7.17
C LYS A 38 -5.65 -27.95 -6.81
N ILE A 39 -5.61 -28.40 -5.56
CA ILE A 39 -4.46 -29.10 -4.96
C ILE A 39 -4.82 -30.47 -4.36
N GLN A 40 -3.77 -31.22 -4.03
CA GLN A 40 -3.87 -32.55 -3.43
C GLN A 40 -4.24 -32.52 -1.94
N ASN A 41 -4.68 -33.66 -1.40
CA ASN A 41 -5.14 -33.80 -0.02
C ASN A 41 -4.07 -33.44 1.03
N THR A 42 -2.83 -33.87 0.81
CA THR A 42 -1.70 -33.62 1.73
C THR A 42 -1.40 -32.13 1.82
N GLU A 43 -1.35 -31.47 0.67
CA GLU A 43 -1.10 -30.04 0.58
C GLU A 43 -2.22 -29.20 1.20
N ALA A 44 -3.48 -29.53 0.94
CA ALA A 44 -4.62 -28.86 1.56
C ALA A 44 -4.61 -28.98 3.09
N THR A 45 -4.19 -30.14 3.61
CA THR A 45 -4.02 -30.34 5.06
C THR A 45 -2.93 -29.44 5.63
N ASN A 46 -1.80 -29.30 4.92
CA ASN A 46 -0.72 -28.41 5.31
C ASN A 46 -1.16 -26.93 5.30
N ILE A 47 -1.87 -26.50 4.25
CA ILE A 47 -2.41 -25.14 4.14
C ILE A 47 -3.36 -24.82 5.29
N LEU A 48 -4.29 -25.72 5.62
CA LEU A 48 -5.18 -25.52 6.76
C LEU A 48 -4.42 -25.38 8.09
N LYS A 49 -3.42 -26.22 8.34
CA LYS A 49 -2.56 -26.11 9.53
C LYS A 49 -1.88 -24.75 9.60
N ARG A 50 -1.29 -24.29 8.48
CA ARG A 50 -0.60 -22.99 8.41
C ARG A 50 -1.58 -21.83 8.58
N LEU A 51 -2.78 -21.90 8.00
CA LEU A 51 -3.80 -20.86 8.17
C LEU A 51 -4.30 -20.77 9.63
N VAL A 52 -4.33 -21.88 10.37
CA VAL A 52 -4.59 -21.88 11.82
C VAL A 52 -3.42 -21.27 12.59
N GLN A 53 -2.18 -21.70 12.28
CA GLN A 53 -0.96 -21.17 12.93
C GLN A 53 -0.81 -19.65 12.73
N GLU A 54 -1.16 -19.15 11.54
CA GLU A 54 -1.17 -17.73 11.20
C GLU A 54 -2.40 -16.97 11.74
N GLY A 55 -3.30 -17.67 12.44
CA GLY A 55 -4.47 -17.09 13.09
C GLY A 55 -5.57 -16.63 12.14
N TYR A 56 -5.66 -17.16 10.92
CA TYR A 56 -6.75 -16.86 9.98
C TYR A 56 -7.94 -17.81 10.11
N LEU A 57 -7.71 -19.03 10.60
CA LEU A 57 -8.75 -20.03 10.85
C LEU A 57 -8.67 -20.52 12.30
N GLU A 58 -9.82 -20.95 12.81
CA GLU A 58 -9.95 -21.68 14.06
C GLU A 58 -10.48 -23.08 13.75
N LYS A 59 -9.90 -24.10 14.38
CA LYS A 59 -10.34 -25.49 14.21
C LYS A 59 -11.55 -25.76 15.12
N VAL A 60 -12.53 -26.47 14.59
CA VAL A 60 -13.69 -26.99 15.30
C VAL A 60 -13.48 -28.50 15.43
N GLU A 61 -12.99 -28.94 16.59
CA GLU A 61 -12.47 -30.30 16.81
C GLU A 61 -13.56 -31.36 16.61
N GLU A 62 -14.77 -31.11 17.09
CA GLU A 62 -15.90 -32.05 17.08
C GLU A 62 -16.36 -32.42 15.67
N LEU A 63 -16.18 -31.50 14.73
CA LEU A 63 -16.65 -31.62 13.35
C LEU A 63 -15.50 -31.82 12.35
N ASN A 64 -14.24 -31.77 12.81
CA ASN A 64 -13.05 -31.81 11.96
C ASN A 64 -13.11 -30.82 10.78
N VAL A 65 -13.61 -29.61 11.06
CA VAL A 65 -13.72 -28.49 10.13
C VAL A 65 -13.11 -27.22 10.74
N TRP A 66 -13.13 -26.12 9.98
CA TRP A 66 -12.57 -24.85 10.40
C TRP A 66 -13.59 -23.72 10.23
N ARG A 67 -13.51 -22.69 11.07
CA ARG A 67 -14.25 -21.43 10.90
C ARG A 67 -13.27 -20.27 10.74
N ASN A 68 -13.74 -19.17 10.16
CA ASN A 68 -12.95 -17.94 10.13
C ASN A 68 -12.67 -17.47 11.57
N SER A 69 -11.43 -17.07 11.83
CA SER A 69 -11.13 -16.19 12.96
C SER A 69 -11.55 -14.76 12.63
N ILE A 70 -11.44 -13.82 13.58
CA ILE A 70 -11.60 -12.38 13.32
C ILE A 70 -10.69 -11.91 12.18
N ARG A 71 -9.44 -12.40 12.13
CA ARG A 71 -8.47 -12.03 11.08
C ARG A 71 -8.91 -12.58 9.71
N GLY A 72 -9.39 -13.82 9.67
CA GLY A 72 -9.98 -14.42 8.47
C GLY A 72 -11.20 -13.65 7.96
N GLU A 73 -12.06 -13.20 8.88
CA GLU A 73 -13.28 -12.45 8.60
C GLU A 73 -12.99 -11.06 8.01
N VAL A 74 -12.04 -10.35 8.59
CA VAL A 74 -11.55 -9.07 8.05
C VAL A 74 -11.00 -9.25 6.65
N LEU A 75 -10.23 -10.31 6.41
CA LEU A 75 -9.67 -10.59 5.09
C LEU A 75 -10.75 -11.00 4.07
N ALA A 76 -11.78 -11.73 4.48
CA ALA A 76 -12.94 -12.07 3.66
C ALA A 76 -13.74 -10.83 3.25
N SER A 77 -13.81 -9.83 4.12
CA SER A 77 -14.59 -8.60 3.92
C SER A 77 -13.80 -7.47 3.25
N THR A 78 -12.46 -7.51 3.28
CA THR A 78 -11.60 -6.45 2.71
C THR A 78 -11.86 -6.24 1.22
N THR A 79 -12.20 -5.03 0.77
CA THR A 79 -12.27 -4.78 -0.67
C THR A 79 -10.88 -4.83 -1.30
N LEU A 80 -10.65 -5.77 -2.21
CA LEU A 80 -9.49 -5.76 -3.10
C LEU A 80 -9.78 -4.81 -4.25
N SER A 81 -8.88 -3.86 -4.50
CA SER A 81 -8.98 -2.97 -5.65
C SER A 81 -9.16 -3.77 -6.93
N ARG A 82 -10.09 -3.36 -7.80
CA ARG A 82 -10.23 -3.96 -9.12
C ARG A 82 -9.01 -3.60 -9.97
N PRO A 83 -8.51 -4.49 -10.84
CA PRO A 83 -7.44 -4.12 -11.75
C PRO A 83 -7.91 -2.98 -12.67
N ILE A 84 -6.99 -2.07 -12.99
CA ILE A 84 -7.19 -0.96 -13.92
C ILE A 84 -6.32 -1.15 -15.17
N SER A 85 -6.81 -0.69 -16.32
CA SER A 85 -6.05 -0.78 -17.57
C SER A 85 -4.76 0.02 -17.50
N ARG A 86 -3.75 -0.38 -18.29
CA ARG A 86 -2.48 0.35 -18.40
C ARG A 86 -2.68 1.81 -18.83
N GLY A 87 -3.65 2.08 -19.72
CA GLY A 87 -4.01 3.46 -20.08
C GLY A 87 -4.49 4.30 -18.89
N LYS A 88 -5.31 3.73 -17.99
CA LYS A 88 -5.74 4.40 -16.76
C LYS A 88 -4.57 4.60 -15.77
N VAL A 89 -3.65 3.64 -15.71
CA VAL A 89 -2.43 3.75 -14.89
C VAL A 89 -1.56 4.92 -15.35
N ASN A 90 -1.33 5.06 -16.66
CA ASN A 90 -0.54 6.16 -17.21
C ASN A 90 -1.15 7.52 -16.85
N LYS A 91 -2.49 7.69 -17.01
CA LYS A 91 -3.19 8.92 -16.60
C LYS A 91 -3.04 9.24 -15.11
N ILE A 92 -3.02 8.22 -14.24
CA ILE A 92 -2.80 8.40 -12.80
C ILE A 92 -1.36 8.89 -12.53
N ILE A 93 -0.38 8.37 -13.25
CA ILE A 93 1.03 8.80 -13.15
C ILE A 93 1.18 10.24 -13.65
N GLU A 94 0.63 10.57 -14.82
CA GLU A 94 0.64 11.92 -15.39
C GLU A 94 0.06 12.94 -14.39
N ALA A 95 -1.14 12.68 -13.87
CA ALA A 95 -1.76 13.54 -12.87
C ALA A 95 -0.94 13.65 -11.57
N LEU A 96 -0.21 12.59 -11.18
CA LEU A 96 0.71 12.65 -10.05
C LEU A 96 1.90 13.57 -10.34
N LEU A 97 2.48 13.50 -11.54
CA LEU A 97 3.58 14.37 -11.94
C LEU A 97 3.16 15.85 -12.01
N GLU A 98 1.93 16.15 -12.42
CA GLU A 98 1.37 17.51 -12.32
C GLU A 98 1.34 18.02 -10.87
N ARG A 99 0.92 17.17 -9.91
CA ARG A 99 0.95 17.51 -8.48
C ARG A 99 2.37 17.67 -7.95
N VAL A 100 3.32 16.87 -8.44
CA VAL A 100 4.75 17.01 -8.11
C VAL A 100 5.26 18.39 -8.54
N ILE A 101 4.97 18.80 -9.78
CA ILE A 101 5.35 20.12 -10.30
C ILE A 101 4.75 21.23 -9.41
N LYS A 102 3.46 21.12 -9.08
CA LYS A 102 2.78 22.09 -8.20
C LYS A 102 3.41 22.17 -6.81
N VAL A 103 3.69 21.04 -6.16
CA VAL A 103 4.36 21.02 -4.84
C VAL A 103 5.71 21.74 -4.92
N ASN A 104 6.46 21.50 -5.98
CA ASN A 104 7.79 22.08 -6.12
C ASN A 104 7.74 23.60 -6.35
N SER A 105 6.80 24.09 -7.16
CA SER A 105 6.66 25.53 -7.45
C SER A 105 5.94 26.33 -6.36
N ASP A 106 5.02 25.72 -5.62
CA ASP A 106 4.14 26.44 -4.69
C ASP A 106 4.85 26.70 -3.34
N PRO A 107 5.04 27.97 -2.93
CA PRO A 107 5.69 28.31 -1.66
C PRO A 107 4.90 27.88 -0.42
N TYR A 108 3.63 27.50 -0.58
CA TYR A 108 2.83 26.91 0.50
C TYR A 108 3.47 25.64 1.09
N TYR A 109 4.08 24.80 0.25
CA TYR A 109 4.71 23.56 0.70
C TYR A 109 6.14 23.80 1.17
N LEU A 110 6.44 23.40 2.41
CA LEU A 110 7.79 23.48 2.99
C LEU A 110 8.74 22.38 2.50
N TYR A 111 8.21 21.36 1.82
CA TYR A 111 8.98 20.29 1.20
C TYR A 111 8.80 20.31 -0.32
N LYS A 112 9.87 19.93 -1.03
CA LYS A 112 9.87 19.65 -2.47
C LYS A 112 10.15 18.17 -2.72
N VAL A 113 9.67 17.68 -3.86
CA VAL A 113 9.99 16.38 -4.43
C VAL A 113 11.30 16.48 -5.21
N LEU A 114 12.30 15.71 -4.81
CA LEU A 114 13.58 15.61 -5.52
C LEU A 114 13.49 14.63 -6.68
N ASP A 115 12.91 13.47 -6.44
CA ASP A 115 12.76 12.42 -7.44
C ASP A 115 11.54 11.55 -7.14
N VAL A 116 11.05 10.91 -8.20
CA VAL A 116 10.01 9.88 -8.12
C VAL A 116 10.46 8.68 -8.92
N HIS A 117 10.41 7.52 -8.29
CA HIS A 117 10.68 6.24 -8.91
C HIS A 117 9.44 5.37 -8.91
N VAL A 118 9.22 4.60 -9.97
CA VAL A 118 8.18 3.58 -10.06
C VAL A 118 8.79 2.18 -10.00
N PHE A 119 8.10 1.23 -9.35
CA PHE A 119 8.59 -0.14 -9.24
C PHE A 119 7.43 -1.16 -9.22
N GLY A 120 7.79 -2.44 -9.17
CA GLY A 120 6.84 -3.55 -9.14
C GLY A 120 6.17 -3.80 -10.50
N ASN A 121 4.92 -4.29 -10.48
CA ASN A 121 4.22 -4.77 -11.67
C ASN A 121 4.09 -3.74 -12.80
N TYR A 122 4.18 -2.44 -12.51
CA TYR A 122 4.21 -1.40 -13.55
C TYR A 122 5.35 -1.57 -14.55
N LEU A 123 6.49 -2.11 -14.11
CA LEU A 123 7.65 -2.34 -14.98
C LEU A 123 7.46 -3.53 -15.92
N ASN A 124 6.46 -4.39 -15.69
CA ASN A 124 6.16 -5.52 -16.55
C ASN A 124 5.18 -5.09 -17.66
N ASN A 125 5.72 -4.82 -18.86
CA ASN A 125 4.94 -4.37 -20.01
C ASN A 125 3.97 -5.42 -20.56
N SER A 126 4.13 -6.70 -20.22
CA SER A 126 3.22 -7.77 -20.64
C SER A 126 1.91 -7.78 -19.85
N LEU A 127 1.80 -7.03 -18.74
CA LEU A 127 0.58 -6.93 -17.96
C LEU A 127 -0.37 -5.87 -18.55
N ALA A 128 -1.49 -6.31 -19.10
CA ALA A 128 -2.53 -5.43 -19.64
C ALA A 128 -3.25 -4.59 -18.56
N THR A 129 -3.29 -5.10 -17.32
CA THR A 129 -3.99 -4.46 -16.20
C THR A 129 -3.18 -4.55 -14.90
N LEU A 130 -3.35 -3.57 -14.02
CA LEU A 130 -2.62 -3.46 -12.76
C LEU A 130 -3.56 -3.16 -11.59
N HIS A 131 -3.27 -3.71 -10.42
CA HIS A 131 -4.06 -3.48 -9.21
C HIS A 131 -3.59 -2.27 -8.40
N SER A 132 -2.29 -1.99 -8.44
CA SER A 132 -1.69 -0.81 -7.83
C SER A 132 -0.47 -0.33 -8.59
N ILE A 133 -0.11 0.92 -8.35
CA ILE A 133 1.04 1.64 -8.88
C ILE A 133 1.91 1.97 -7.69
N LYS A 134 3.10 1.38 -7.62
CA LYS A 134 3.99 1.56 -6.48
C LYS A 134 5.07 2.56 -6.81
N LEU A 135 5.18 3.59 -5.98
CA LEU A 135 6.09 4.72 -6.16
C LEU A 135 6.99 4.86 -4.93
N ILE A 136 8.23 5.25 -5.18
CA ILE A 136 9.15 5.78 -4.17
C ILE A 136 9.24 7.27 -4.45
N VAL A 137 9.05 8.09 -3.43
CA VAL A 137 9.15 9.55 -3.54
C VAL A 137 10.20 10.02 -2.55
N ASN A 138 11.16 10.79 -3.05
CA ASN A 138 12.16 11.45 -2.26
C ASN A 138 11.77 12.91 -2.03
N LEU A 139 11.59 13.28 -0.77
CA LEU A 139 11.25 14.64 -0.37
C LEU A 139 12.40 15.28 0.41
N GLU A 140 12.57 16.57 0.19
CA GLU A 140 13.56 17.41 0.86
C GLU A 140 12.92 18.72 1.33
N ALA A 141 13.35 19.24 2.47
CA ALA A 141 12.92 20.57 2.92
C ALA A 141 13.46 21.64 1.96
N LYS A 142 12.61 22.60 1.58
CA LYS A 142 12.99 23.74 0.73
C LYS A 142 13.92 24.70 1.48
N GLU A 143 13.65 24.93 2.76
CA GLU A 143 14.50 25.70 3.66
C GLU A 143 15.48 24.76 4.40
N LYS A 144 16.77 25.11 4.39
CA LYS A 144 17.86 24.34 5.01
C LYS A 144 18.25 24.87 6.38
N ASN A 145 18.08 26.17 6.59
CA ASN A 145 18.30 26.80 7.88
C ASN A 145 17.18 26.38 8.83
N ARG A 146 17.57 25.76 9.95
CA ARG A 146 16.62 25.20 10.91
C ARG A 146 15.75 26.29 11.55
N ASP A 147 16.31 27.42 11.93
CA ASP A 147 15.59 28.48 12.62
C ASP A 147 14.56 29.11 11.67
N ARG A 148 14.98 29.39 10.43
CA ARG A 148 14.09 29.89 9.38
C ARG A 148 12.98 28.89 9.03
N TYR A 149 13.29 27.59 8.99
CA TYR A 149 12.27 26.55 8.78
C TYR A 149 11.21 26.56 9.90
N ILE A 150 11.63 26.72 11.15
CA ILE A 150 10.73 26.78 12.30
C ILE A 150 9.84 28.04 12.23
N GLU A 151 10.39 29.19 11.84
CA GLU A 151 9.60 30.41 11.59
C GLU A 151 8.52 30.17 10.53
N LEU A 152 8.89 29.63 9.36
CA LEU A 152 7.95 29.31 8.28
C LEU A 152 6.87 28.31 8.73
N LEU A 153 7.25 27.33 9.54
CA LEU A 153 6.31 26.37 10.12
C LEU A 153 5.30 27.06 11.05
N HIS A 154 5.74 28.00 11.89
CA HIS A 154 4.88 28.78 12.77
C HIS A 154 3.98 29.76 12.02
N GLU A 155 4.49 30.45 11.00
CA GLU A 155 3.69 31.32 10.14
C GLU A 155 2.57 30.53 9.46
N ARG A 156 2.90 29.35 8.96
CA ARG A 156 1.96 28.45 8.31
C ARG A 156 0.92 27.89 9.27
N SER A 157 1.32 27.47 10.46
CA SER A 157 0.43 26.73 11.38
C SER A 157 -0.79 27.53 11.82
N ARG A 158 -0.71 28.86 11.80
CA ARG A 158 -1.86 29.76 12.01
C ARG A 158 -3.00 29.53 11.02
N ASN A 159 -2.69 29.01 9.83
CA ASN A 159 -3.64 28.78 8.74
C ASN A 159 -4.04 27.31 8.58
N VAL A 160 -3.39 26.39 9.29
CA VAL A 160 -3.67 24.96 9.20
C VAL A 160 -4.81 24.60 10.16
N LYS A 161 -5.98 24.23 9.62
CA LYS A 161 -7.13 23.73 10.39
C LYS A 161 -6.93 22.26 10.82
N ARG A 162 -5.82 21.95 11.49
CA ARG A 162 -5.50 20.60 11.98
C ARG A 162 -4.98 20.67 13.41
N ASN A 163 -5.51 19.79 14.25
CA ASN A 163 -5.01 19.59 15.61
C ASN A 163 -3.87 18.57 15.59
N PHE A 164 -2.79 18.86 16.31
CA PHE A 164 -1.65 17.96 16.50
C PHE A 164 -1.65 17.44 17.92
N SER A 165 -1.44 16.14 18.10
CA SER A 165 -1.41 15.52 19.42
C SER A 165 -0.11 15.80 20.18
N ASN A 166 0.97 16.13 19.47
CA ASN A 166 2.26 16.50 20.05
C ASN A 166 3.15 17.30 19.07
N TYR A 167 4.25 17.83 19.60
CA TYR A 167 5.20 18.65 18.86
C TYR A 167 5.93 17.88 17.75
N SER A 168 6.22 16.60 17.93
CA SER A 168 6.86 15.79 16.89
C SER A 168 5.96 15.61 15.66
N GLN A 169 4.66 15.40 15.88
CA GLN A 169 3.67 15.36 14.81
C GLN A 169 3.56 16.70 14.10
N TYR A 170 3.58 17.79 14.85
CA TYR A 170 3.59 19.15 14.31
C TYR A 170 4.81 19.42 13.42
N LEU A 171 6.02 19.12 13.90
CA LEU A 171 7.27 19.30 13.16
C LEU A 171 7.34 18.43 11.89
N GLY A 172 6.84 17.20 11.96
CA GLY A 172 6.84 16.27 10.83
C GLY A 172 5.71 16.48 9.83
N TYR A 173 4.68 17.26 10.19
CA TYR A 173 3.47 17.38 9.38
C TYR A 173 3.70 17.93 7.96
N PRO A 174 4.54 18.94 7.72
CA PRO A 174 4.74 19.47 6.37
C PRO A 174 5.20 18.40 5.37
N ARG A 175 6.00 17.42 5.81
CA ARG A 175 6.39 16.28 4.98
C ARG A 175 5.21 15.37 4.69
N VAL A 176 4.43 15.03 5.72
CA VAL A 176 3.24 14.17 5.63
C VAL A 176 2.20 14.77 4.69
N GLU A 177 1.98 16.08 4.77
CA GLU A 177 1.02 16.78 3.92
C GLU A 177 1.38 16.67 2.43
N VAL A 178 2.67 16.78 2.07
CA VAL A 178 3.09 16.57 0.68
C VAL A 178 2.70 15.16 0.22
N PHE A 179 2.94 14.14 1.04
CA PHE A 179 2.50 12.78 0.71
C PHE A 179 0.98 12.65 0.60
N GLU A 180 0.21 13.25 1.52
CA GLU A 180 -1.25 13.27 1.48
C GLU A 180 -1.76 13.93 0.18
N TYR A 181 -1.15 15.05 -0.21
CA TYR A 181 -1.47 15.79 -1.43
C TYR A 181 -1.11 15.00 -2.71
N LEU A 182 0.10 14.46 -2.80
CA LEU A 182 0.54 13.65 -3.94
C LEU A 182 -0.35 12.42 -4.13
N LYS A 183 -0.75 11.78 -3.02
CA LYS A 183 -1.65 10.62 -2.99
C LYS A 183 -3.04 10.96 -3.51
N SER A 184 -3.55 12.17 -3.23
CA SER A 184 -4.85 12.68 -3.68
C SER A 184 -6.01 11.68 -3.50
N ARG A 185 -5.98 10.88 -2.43
CA ARG A 185 -6.92 9.78 -2.14
C ARG A 185 -7.08 8.73 -3.25
N VAL A 186 -6.18 8.68 -4.25
CA VAL A 186 -6.23 7.70 -5.34
C VAL A 186 -5.87 6.32 -4.79
N HIS A 187 -6.83 5.43 -4.68
CA HIS A 187 -6.64 4.12 -4.02
C HIS A 187 -5.60 3.21 -4.69
N HIS A 188 -5.39 3.33 -6.00
CA HIS A 188 -4.40 2.52 -6.74
C HIS A 188 -2.96 2.98 -6.55
N LEU A 189 -2.70 4.18 -6.02
CA LEU A 189 -1.33 4.64 -5.77
C LEU A 189 -0.81 4.04 -4.46
N GLU A 190 0.42 3.57 -4.41
CA GLU A 190 1.11 3.21 -3.17
C GLU A 190 2.39 4.03 -3.14
N ILE A 191 2.44 5.05 -2.28
CA ILE A 191 3.58 5.96 -2.20
C ILE A 191 4.41 5.59 -0.98
N HIS A 192 5.70 5.35 -1.22
CA HIS A 192 6.69 5.03 -0.21
C HIS A 192 7.69 6.17 -0.08
N ASP A 193 7.98 6.56 1.15
CA ASP A 193 9.04 7.51 1.45
C ASP A 193 10.41 6.82 1.34
N ILE A 194 11.35 7.40 0.58
CA ILE A 194 12.71 6.88 0.44
C ILE A 194 13.45 6.79 1.78
N GLN A 195 13.09 7.63 2.76
CA GLN A 195 13.70 7.65 4.09
C GLN A 195 13.30 6.43 4.93
N HIS A 196 12.26 5.71 4.54
CA HIS A 196 11.86 4.49 5.23
C HIS A 196 12.85 3.36 4.90
N SER A 197 13.54 2.82 5.92
CA SER A 197 14.66 1.87 5.78
C SER A 197 14.43 0.71 4.80
N ARG A 198 13.22 0.13 4.80
CA ARG A 198 12.79 -0.97 3.93
C ARG A 198 12.59 -0.62 2.44
N VAL A 199 12.83 0.63 2.04
CA VAL A 199 12.60 1.12 0.67
C VAL A 199 13.88 1.12 -0.18
N LYS A 200 15.06 1.12 0.46
CA LYS A 200 16.36 1.17 -0.22
C LYS A 200 16.58 0.00 -1.18
N GLU A 201 16.15 -1.21 -0.81
CA GLU A 201 16.24 -2.40 -1.68
C GLU A 201 15.35 -2.27 -2.92
N LYS A 202 14.15 -1.71 -2.75
CA LYS A 202 13.17 -1.52 -3.84
C LYS A 202 13.64 -0.48 -4.85
N LEU A 203 14.46 0.48 -4.42
CA LEU A 203 15.03 1.51 -5.28
C LEU A 203 15.93 0.91 -6.37
N ARG A 204 16.69 -0.16 -6.07
CA ARG A 204 17.58 -0.82 -7.05
C ARG A 204 16.84 -1.40 -8.26
N GLY A 205 15.61 -1.88 -8.06
CA GLY A 205 14.75 -2.42 -9.11
C GLY A 205 13.70 -1.44 -9.61
N SER A 206 13.90 -0.14 -9.38
CA SER A 206 12.94 0.90 -9.75
C SER A 206 13.37 1.64 -11.01
N LYS A 207 12.43 2.34 -11.65
CA LYS A 207 12.67 3.24 -12.77
C LYS A 207 12.39 4.67 -12.34
N LEU A 208 13.35 5.57 -12.55
CA LEU A 208 13.17 7.01 -12.37
C LEU A 208 12.13 7.54 -13.37
N ILE A 209 11.13 8.29 -12.88
CA ILE A 209 10.08 8.91 -13.71
C ILE A 209 9.98 10.42 -13.50
N TYR A 210 10.66 10.97 -12.50
CA TYR A 210 10.79 12.40 -12.26
C TYR A 210 12.08 12.70 -11.52
N GLN A 211 12.75 13.78 -11.90
CA GLN A 211 13.90 14.36 -11.20
C GLN A 211 13.70 15.88 -11.19
N SER A 212 13.82 16.53 -10.04
CA SER A 212 13.87 17.98 -9.95
C SER A 212 15.16 18.49 -10.57
N GLN A 213 15.08 19.57 -11.34
CA GLN A 213 16.29 20.30 -11.75
C GLN A 213 16.98 20.91 -10.52
N PRO A 214 18.31 21.03 -10.53
CA PRO A 214 19.09 21.67 -9.46
C PRO A 214 18.61 23.08 -9.12
#